data_AF-A0A3A8PWK0-F1
#
_entry.id   AF-A0A3A8PWK0-F1
#
_cell.length_a   1.000
_cell.length_b   1.000
_cell.length_c   1.000
_cell.angle_alpha   90.00
_cell.angle_beta   90.00
_cell.angle_gamma   90.00
#
_symmetry.space_group_name_H-M   'P 1'
#
loop_
_entity.id
_entity.type
_entity.pdbx_description
1 polymer ?
#
loop_
_entity_poly.entity_id
_entity_poly.type
_entity_poly.pdbx_seq_one_letter_code
_entity_poly.pdbx_strand_id
1 'polypeptide(L)'
;MKSRAAWLGAGFAALTLGTTACQDQDRSRQDRAENTPGQQVEQAQAQSEKAFDDARDAQKQASSEQREAARAQEDVQRKQQELQEAQAQAQKEAQEAQSSQQQAQARTQQAQSVAQQAQASALEAQRQAQQNFATQQQQASNESASANQRIAQQSAQQQQAANQNAATQQAAIAQNSQAPAAQPAQQEQQISGDVLSASAQELLVSQAGEPQLRLKVGPSTQVQVDGRAASAADIQEGAQVRASYRTDASSGEPQAVRIDATSRAQPAAPAPAESGESSPGVPR
;
A
#
# COMPACT_ATOMS: atom_id res chain seq x y z
N MET A 1 16.40 -6.32 -29.61
CA MET A 1 16.51 -7.32 -30.71
C MET A 1 16.35 -8.72 -30.12
N LYS A 2 15.60 -9.58 -30.83
CA LYS A 2 15.36 -11.03 -30.62
C LYS A 2 13.97 -11.40 -30.07
N SER A 3 13.03 -11.45 -31.02
CA SER A 3 11.75 -12.16 -30.92
C SER A 3 11.98 -13.67 -31.06
N ARG A 4 11.19 -14.48 -30.36
CA ARG A 4 10.98 -15.90 -30.72
C ARG A 4 9.48 -16.20 -30.70
N ALA A 5 8.89 -16.19 -31.89
CA ALA A 5 7.64 -16.86 -32.19
C ALA A 5 7.91 -18.36 -32.31
N ALA A 6 7.05 -19.19 -31.74
CA ALA A 6 7.00 -20.63 -32.00
C ALA A 6 5.54 -21.00 -32.26
N TRP A 7 5.20 -21.02 -33.54
CA TRP A 7 4.04 -21.72 -34.09
C TRP A 7 4.38 -23.22 -34.17
N LEU A 8 3.50 -24.09 -33.68
CA LEU A 8 3.44 -25.49 -34.10
C LEU A 8 1.98 -25.91 -34.23
N GLY A 9 1.49 -25.84 -35.47
CA GLY A 9 0.39 -26.67 -35.95
C GLY A 9 0.96 -27.91 -36.63
N ALA A 10 0.43 -29.08 -36.29
CA ALA A 10 0.58 -30.38 -36.97
C ALA A 10 -0.42 -31.35 -36.29
N GLY A 11 -1.17 -32.22 -36.93
CA GLY A 11 -1.30 -32.56 -38.34
C GLY A 11 -2.42 -33.59 -38.48
N PHE A 12 -3.11 -33.56 -39.61
CA PHE A 12 -3.98 -34.63 -40.09
C PHE A 12 -3.15 -35.86 -40.49
N ALA A 13 -3.73 -37.05 -40.29
CA ALA A 13 -3.77 -38.20 -41.21
C ALA A 13 -3.55 -39.55 -40.49
N ALA A 14 -4.54 -40.44 -40.61
CA ALA A 14 -4.31 -41.88 -40.77
C ALA A 14 -5.58 -42.55 -41.32
N LEU A 15 -5.67 -42.61 -42.65
CA LEU A 15 -6.46 -43.60 -43.38
C LEU A 15 -5.81 -44.97 -43.18
N THR A 16 -6.53 -45.91 -42.59
CA THR A 16 -6.16 -47.34 -42.64
C THR A 16 -7.30 -48.12 -43.27
N LEU A 17 -7.07 -48.49 -44.54
CA LEU A 17 -7.76 -49.58 -45.22
C LEU A 17 -7.32 -50.90 -44.57
N GLY A 18 -8.29 -51.68 -44.08
CA GLY A 18 -8.07 -53.01 -43.51
C GLY A 18 -9.07 -54.00 -44.11
N THR A 19 -8.55 -54.88 -44.95
CA THR A 19 -9.22 -56.00 -45.61
C THR A 19 -9.54 -57.16 -44.64
N THR A 20 -10.44 -58.05 -45.08
CA THR A 20 -10.84 -59.36 -44.49
C THR A 20 -11.84 -59.26 -43.32
N ALA A 21 -12.87 -60.11 -43.16
CA ALA A 21 -13.06 -61.48 -43.58
C ALA A 21 -14.56 -61.82 -43.76
N CYS A 22 -14.85 -62.73 -44.67
CA CYS A 22 -16.16 -63.37 -44.84
C CYS A 22 -16.41 -64.38 -43.71
N GLN A 23 -17.46 -64.19 -42.91
CA GLN A 23 -18.15 -65.29 -42.20
C GLN A 23 -19.50 -64.81 -41.63
N ASP A 24 -20.57 -64.88 -42.42
CA ASP A 24 -21.92 -65.27 -41.96
C ASP A 24 -22.82 -65.39 -43.20
N GLN A 25 -22.86 -66.60 -43.77
CA GLN A 25 -23.72 -66.93 -44.92
C GLN A 25 -24.63 -68.11 -44.55
N ASP A 26 -25.27 -68.08 -43.38
CA ASP A 26 -26.19 -69.17 -42.97
C ASP A 26 -27.37 -68.71 -42.06
N ARG A 27 -27.86 -67.46 -42.21
CA ARG A 27 -29.09 -67.01 -41.52
C ARG A 27 -30.24 -66.51 -42.39
N SER A 28 -30.11 -66.54 -43.72
CA SER A 28 -31.10 -65.94 -44.63
C SER A 28 -31.94 -66.99 -45.37
N ARG A 29 -32.53 -67.96 -44.67
CA ARG A 29 -33.50 -68.91 -45.28
C ARG A 29 -34.77 -69.16 -44.46
N GLN A 30 -35.12 -68.24 -43.56
CA GLN A 30 -36.34 -68.37 -42.77
C GLN A 30 -37.09 -67.03 -42.63
N ASP A 31 -37.21 -66.29 -43.72
CA ASP A 31 -38.20 -65.21 -43.86
C ASP A 31 -38.51 -65.03 -45.36
N ARG A 32 -39.08 -66.07 -45.98
CA ARG A 32 -39.87 -65.88 -47.21
C ARG A 32 -41.27 -65.51 -46.77
N ALA A 33 -41.39 -64.37 -46.08
CA ALA A 33 -42.64 -63.69 -45.86
C ALA A 33 -43.28 -63.45 -47.23
N GLU A 34 -44.53 -63.84 -47.36
CA GLU A 34 -45.36 -63.62 -48.54
C GLU A 34 -45.25 -62.15 -48.93
N ASN A 35 -44.53 -61.89 -50.03
CA ASN A 35 -44.28 -60.55 -50.53
C ASN A 35 -45.55 -60.11 -51.27
N THR A 36 -46.54 -59.70 -50.50
CA THR A 36 -47.78 -59.14 -51.02
C THR A 36 -47.44 -57.78 -51.65
N PRO A 37 -47.92 -57.44 -52.86
CA PRO A 37 -47.59 -56.19 -53.55
C PRO A 37 -47.85 -54.92 -52.71
N GLY A 38 -48.69 -54.98 -51.67
CA GLY A 38 -48.86 -53.90 -50.69
C GLY A 38 -47.61 -53.61 -49.84
N GLN A 39 -46.88 -54.62 -49.37
CA GLN A 39 -45.68 -54.42 -48.54
C GLN A 39 -44.51 -53.83 -49.32
N GLN A 40 -44.37 -54.14 -50.61
CA GLN A 40 -43.32 -53.55 -51.45
C GLN A 40 -43.53 -52.05 -51.66
N VAL A 41 -44.79 -51.62 -51.83
CA VAL A 41 -45.12 -50.20 -51.99
C VAL A 41 -44.86 -49.45 -50.69
N GLU A 42 -45.24 -50.03 -49.55
CA GLU A 42 -45.01 -49.42 -48.23
C GLU A 42 -43.51 -49.30 -47.91
N GLN A 43 -42.72 -50.32 -48.24
CA GLN A 43 -41.26 -50.28 -48.09
C GLN A 43 -40.62 -49.25 -49.05
N ALA A 44 -41.09 -49.16 -50.29
CA ALA A 44 -40.60 -48.17 -51.25
C ALA A 44 -40.94 -46.73 -50.82
N GLN A 45 -42.13 -46.50 -50.24
CA GLN A 45 -42.51 -45.21 -49.69
C GLN A 45 -41.66 -44.84 -48.47
N ALA A 46 -41.46 -45.76 -47.52
CA ALA A 46 -40.60 -45.53 -46.36
C ALA A 46 -39.14 -45.25 -46.73
N GLN A 47 -38.61 -45.95 -47.74
CA GLN A 47 -37.25 -45.67 -48.25
C GLN A 47 -37.16 -44.30 -48.94
N SER A 48 -38.20 -43.91 -49.67
CA SER A 48 -38.25 -42.59 -50.32
C SER A 48 -38.29 -41.47 -49.27
N GLU A 49 -39.14 -41.61 -48.25
CA GLU A 49 -39.26 -40.65 -47.15
C GLU A 49 -37.93 -40.49 -46.40
N LYS A 50 -37.26 -41.61 -46.06
CA LYS A 50 -35.93 -41.58 -45.46
C LYS A 50 -34.89 -40.88 -46.34
N ALA A 51 -34.87 -41.16 -47.64
CA ALA A 51 -33.93 -40.51 -48.56
C ALA A 51 -34.15 -38.99 -48.65
N PHE A 52 -35.40 -38.53 -48.55
CA PHE A 52 -35.70 -37.10 -48.51
C PHE A 52 -35.27 -36.44 -47.20
N ASP A 53 -35.45 -37.12 -46.07
CA ASP A 53 -34.98 -36.62 -44.78
C ASP A 53 -33.45 -36.58 -44.71
N ASP A 54 -32.76 -37.63 -45.16
CA ASP A 54 -31.30 -37.66 -45.25
C ASP A 54 -30.78 -36.52 -46.16
N ALA A 55 -31.45 -36.27 -47.29
CA ALA A 55 -31.10 -35.17 -48.19
C ALA A 55 -31.34 -33.79 -47.55
N ARG A 56 -32.43 -33.61 -46.79
CA ARG A 56 -32.73 -32.38 -46.06
C ARG A 56 -31.70 -32.12 -44.96
N ASP A 57 -31.32 -33.15 -44.22
CA ASP A 57 -30.34 -33.02 -43.14
C ASP A 57 -28.94 -32.78 -43.69
N ALA A 58 -28.55 -33.41 -44.80
CA ALA A 58 -27.32 -33.08 -45.52
C ALA A 58 -27.30 -31.62 -46.00
N GLN A 59 -28.41 -31.10 -46.54
CA GLN A 59 -28.51 -29.69 -46.92
C GLN A 59 -28.40 -28.72 -45.73
N LYS A 60 -29.00 -29.07 -44.58
CA LYS A 60 -28.87 -28.29 -43.35
C LYS A 60 -27.43 -28.27 -42.86
N GLN A 61 -26.77 -29.44 -42.83
CA GLN A 61 -25.37 -29.56 -42.42
C GLN A 61 -24.45 -28.73 -43.32
N ALA A 62 -24.56 -28.89 -44.65
CA ALA A 62 -23.77 -28.10 -45.60
C ALA A 62 -24.00 -26.59 -45.43
N SER A 63 -25.24 -26.17 -45.19
CA SER A 63 -25.56 -24.75 -44.94
C SER A 63 -24.99 -24.25 -43.61
N SER A 64 -24.98 -25.08 -42.57
CA SER A 64 -24.37 -24.73 -41.29
C SER A 64 -22.85 -24.62 -41.39
N GLU A 65 -22.20 -25.56 -42.09
CA GLU A 65 -20.75 -25.52 -42.33
C GLU A 65 -20.35 -24.30 -43.16
N GLN A 66 -21.13 -23.93 -44.18
CA GLN A 66 -20.88 -22.72 -44.97
C GLN A 66 -20.98 -21.45 -44.11
N ARG A 67 -21.96 -21.37 -43.20
CA ARG A 67 -22.10 -20.25 -42.26
C ARG A 67 -20.94 -20.20 -41.28
N GLU A 68 -20.49 -21.35 -40.79
CA GLU A 68 -19.36 -21.43 -39.87
C GLU A 68 -18.05 -21.02 -40.56
N ALA A 69 -17.84 -21.48 -41.80
CA ALA A 69 -16.70 -21.07 -42.62
C ALA A 69 -16.70 -19.55 -42.89
N ALA A 70 -17.86 -18.95 -43.16
CA ALA A 70 -18.00 -17.50 -43.33
C ALA A 70 -17.61 -16.74 -42.04
N ARG A 71 -18.12 -17.18 -40.88
CA ARG A 71 -17.78 -16.59 -39.58
C ARG A 71 -16.30 -16.72 -39.24
N ALA A 72 -15.70 -17.88 -39.53
CA ALA A 72 -14.27 -18.09 -39.32
C ALA A 72 -13.42 -17.11 -40.16
N GLN A 73 -13.86 -16.79 -41.39
CA GLN A 73 -13.18 -15.78 -42.22
C GLN A 73 -13.34 -14.36 -41.67
N GLU A 74 -14.52 -14.00 -41.17
CA GLU A 74 -14.76 -12.72 -40.50
C GLU A 74 -13.89 -12.58 -39.24
N ASP A 75 -13.79 -13.65 -38.43
CA ASP A 75 -12.96 -13.68 -37.23
C ASP A 75 -11.47 -13.50 -37.56
N VAL A 76 -10.96 -14.11 -38.64
CA VAL A 76 -9.58 -13.93 -39.09
C VAL A 76 -9.31 -12.47 -39.51
N GLN A 77 -10.27 -11.80 -40.16
CA GLN A 77 -10.13 -10.37 -40.49
C GLN A 77 -10.15 -9.51 -39.24
N ARG A 78 -11.08 -9.76 -38.32
CA ARG A 78 -11.17 -9.03 -37.05
C ARG A 78 -9.90 -9.19 -36.23
N LYS A 79 -9.36 -10.40 -36.14
CA LYS A 79 -8.11 -10.68 -35.43
C LYS A 79 -6.90 -9.99 -36.06
N GLN A 80 -6.87 -9.86 -37.39
CA GLN A 80 -5.82 -9.07 -38.07
C GLN A 80 -5.91 -7.59 -37.72
N GLN A 81 -7.13 -7.04 -37.68
CA GLN A 81 -7.34 -5.64 -37.28
C GLN A 81 -6.96 -5.40 -35.81
N GLU A 82 -7.39 -6.28 -34.91
CA GLU A 82 -7.00 -6.22 -33.49
C GLU A 82 -5.48 -6.30 -33.30
N LEU A 83 -4.79 -7.14 -34.09
CA LEU A 83 -3.34 -7.25 -34.03
C LEU A 83 -2.63 -5.96 -34.48
N GLN A 84 -3.16 -5.28 -35.49
CA GLN A 84 -2.63 -4.00 -35.95
C GLN A 84 -2.87 -2.88 -34.93
N GLU A 85 -4.05 -2.84 -34.32
CA GLU A 85 -4.38 -1.90 -33.24
C GLU A 85 -3.50 -2.13 -32.01
N ALA A 86 -3.33 -3.39 -31.58
CA ALA A 86 -2.46 -3.75 -30.47
C ALA A 86 -1.00 -3.33 -30.72
N GLN A 87 -0.50 -3.47 -31.96
CA GLN A 87 0.84 -2.99 -32.32
C GLN A 87 0.95 -1.47 -32.27
N ALA A 88 -0.07 -0.74 -32.72
CA ALA A 88 -0.09 0.72 -32.64
C ALA A 88 -0.14 1.21 -31.19
N GLN A 89 -0.97 0.56 -30.36
CA GLN A 89 -1.06 0.86 -28.94
C GLN A 89 0.25 0.57 -28.21
N ALA A 90 0.88 -0.58 -28.46
CA ALA A 90 2.17 -0.91 -27.86
C ALA A 90 3.27 0.11 -28.22
N GLN A 91 3.28 0.64 -29.44
CA GLN A 91 4.21 1.71 -29.84
C GLN A 91 3.92 3.02 -29.11
N LYS A 92 2.64 3.39 -28.98
CA LYS A 92 2.22 4.59 -28.25
C LYS A 92 2.62 4.51 -26.77
N GLU A 93 2.38 3.38 -26.12
CA GLU A 93 2.75 3.14 -24.73
C GLU A 93 4.28 3.15 -24.55
N ALA A 94 5.03 2.58 -25.48
CA ALA A 94 6.49 2.65 -25.46
C ALA A 94 7.00 4.10 -25.57
N GLN A 95 6.37 4.93 -26.40
CA GLN A 95 6.72 6.34 -26.55
C GLN A 95 6.40 7.14 -25.28
N GLU A 96 5.26 6.88 -24.64
CA GLU A 96 4.88 7.50 -23.36
C GLU A 96 5.78 7.05 -22.20
N ALA A 97 6.15 5.77 -22.17
CA ALA A 97 7.14 5.27 -21.22
C ALA A 97 8.50 5.95 -21.41
N GLN A 98 8.92 6.18 -22.66
CA GLN A 98 10.18 6.88 -22.95
C GLN A 98 10.14 8.36 -22.54
N SER A 99 9.02 9.05 -22.77
CA SER A 99 8.88 10.45 -22.34
C SER A 99 8.84 10.57 -20.82
N SER A 100 8.15 9.66 -20.14
CA SER A 100 8.13 9.57 -18.67
C SER A 100 9.52 9.30 -18.09
N GLN A 101 10.30 8.40 -18.69
CA GLN A 101 11.70 8.18 -18.29
C GLN A 101 12.56 9.44 -18.44
N GLN A 102 12.41 10.20 -19.52
CA GLN A 102 13.14 11.46 -19.70
C GLN A 102 12.74 12.50 -18.65
N GLN A 103 11.45 12.61 -18.34
CA GLN A 103 10.97 13.51 -17.30
C GLN A 103 11.50 13.11 -15.90
N ALA A 104 11.53 11.81 -15.60
CA ALA A 104 12.09 11.28 -14.36
C ALA A 104 13.60 11.60 -14.26
N GLN A 105 14.35 11.45 -15.35
CA GLN A 105 15.77 11.81 -15.40
C GLN A 105 16.00 13.32 -15.20
N ALA A 106 15.16 14.17 -15.80
CA ALA A 106 15.22 15.61 -15.62
C ALA A 106 14.94 16.02 -14.16
N ARG A 107 13.89 15.44 -13.55
CA ARG A 107 13.60 15.65 -12.12
C ARG A 107 14.71 15.13 -11.22
N THR A 108 15.34 14.03 -11.58
CA THR A 108 16.47 13.48 -10.83
C THR A 108 17.67 14.43 -10.87
N GLN A 109 17.99 15.02 -12.03
CA GLN A 109 19.05 16.02 -12.14
C GLN A 109 18.74 17.27 -11.30
N GLN A 110 17.49 17.74 -11.32
CA GLN A 110 17.06 18.87 -10.48
C GLN A 110 17.14 18.54 -8.99
N ALA A 111 16.73 17.34 -8.57
CA ALA A 111 16.83 16.92 -7.18
C ALA A 111 18.30 16.83 -6.73
N GLN A 112 19.21 16.38 -7.61
CA GLN A 112 20.64 16.34 -7.32
C GLN A 112 21.24 17.74 -7.11
N SER A 113 20.88 18.73 -7.92
CA SER A 113 21.37 20.10 -7.73
C SER A 113 20.86 20.72 -6.43
N VAL A 114 19.59 20.50 -6.09
CA VAL A 114 19.00 20.95 -4.81
C VAL A 114 19.66 20.25 -3.62
N ALA A 115 19.91 18.94 -3.71
CA ALA A 115 20.58 18.19 -2.65
C ALA A 115 22.02 18.66 -2.42
N GLN A 116 22.77 18.94 -3.50
CA GLN A 116 24.12 19.49 -3.40
C GLN A 116 24.12 20.89 -2.78
N GLN A 117 23.17 21.75 -3.18
CA GLN A 117 23.02 23.08 -2.58
C GLN A 117 22.65 23.01 -1.10
N ALA A 118 21.73 22.11 -0.74
CA ALA A 118 21.32 21.88 0.64
C ALA A 118 22.52 21.40 1.48
N GLN A 119 23.33 20.47 0.98
CA GLN A 119 24.55 20.02 1.67
C GLN A 119 25.55 21.15 1.89
N ALA A 120 25.80 22.00 0.88
CA ALA A 120 26.69 23.14 1.03
C ALA A 120 26.17 24.13 2.09
N SER A 121 24.87 24.45 2.05
CA SER A 121 24.25 25.37 3.02
C SER A 121 24.23 24.81 4.45
N ALA A 122 24.04 23.50 4.61
CA ALA A 122 24.08 22.83 5.90
C ALA A 122 25.49 22.86 6.50
N LEU A 123 26.52 22.65 5.68
CA LEU A 123 27.91 22.73 6.13
C LEU A 123 28.31 24.15 6.55
N GLU A 124 27.80 25.15 5.85
CA GLU A 124 28.02 26.56 6.16
C GLU A 124 27.32 26.97 7.46
N ALA A 125 26.06 26.54 7.64
CA ALA A 125 25.33 26.71 8.89
C ALA A 125 26.05 26.01 10.07
N GLN A 126 26.64 24.84 9.84
CA GLN A 126 27.45 24.14 10.84
C GLN A 126 28.70 24.94 11.23
N ARG A 127 29.40 25.55 10.26
CA ARG A 127 30.54 26.45 10.56
C ARG A 127 30.13 27.67 11.35
N GLN A 128 28.98 28.27 11.04
CA GLN A 128 28.47 29.42 11.78
C GLN A 128 28.10 29.04 13.21
N ALA A 129 27.44 27.90 13.41
CA ALA A 129 27.12 27.40 14.75
C ALA A 129 28.38 27.18 15.60
N GLN A 130 29.45 26.62 15.02
CA GLN A 130 30.73 26.44 15.72
C GLN A 130 31.40 27.78 16.09
N GLN A 131 31.34 28.79 15.21
CA GLN A 131 31.88 30.13 15.50
C GLN A 131 31.08 30.84 16.61
N ASN A 132 29.75 30.74 16.55
CA ASN A 132 28.88 31.32 17.58
C ASN A 132 29.12 30.66 18.93
N PHE A 133 29.31 29.33 18.95
CA PHE A 133 29.63 28.59 20.16
C PHE A 133 30.99 28.97 20.75
N ALA A 134 32.03 29.07 19.91
CA ALA A 134 33.35 29.53 20.36
C ALA A 134 33.29 30.94 20.95
N THR A 135 32.55 31.84 20.30
CA THR A 135 32.37 33.23 20.77
C THR A 135 31.61 33.28 22.10
N GLN A 136 30.55 32.49 22.23
CA GLN A 136 29.76 32.40 23.46
C GLN A 136 30.57 31.81 24.63
N GLN A 137 31.40 30.79 24.37
CA GLN A 137 32.28 30.23 25.38
C GLN A 137 33.31 31.25 25.87
N GLN A 138 33.85 32.08 24.98
CA GLN A 138 34.81 33.13 25.34
C GLN A 138 34.16 34.28 26.12
N GLN A 139 32.92 34.66 25.76
CA GLN A 139 32.13 35.62 26.53
C GLN A 139 31.80 35.10 27.93
N ALA A 140 31.32 33.86 28.04
CA ALA A 140 31.04 33.21 29.32
C ALA A 140 32.30 33.14 30.22
N SER A 141 33.47 32.90 29.62
CA SER A 141 34.76 32.90 30.32
C SER A 141 35.12 34.28 30.88
N ASN A 142 34.93 35.35 30.09
CA ASN A 142 35.19 36.72 30.54
C ASN A 142 34.17 37.20 31.59
N GLU A 143 32.90 36.79 31.45
CA GLU A 143 31.84 37.12 32.39
C GLU A 143 32.04 36.42 33.73
N SER A 144 32.45 35.14 33.73
CA SER A 144 32.80 34.43 34.96
C SER A 144 34.07 34.98 35.61
N ALA A 145 35.09 35.40 34.84
CA ALA A 145 36.27 36.07 35.40
C ALA A 145 35.93 37.41 36.08
N SER A 146 35.07 38.23 35.45
CA SER A 146 34.64 39.51 36.00
C SER A 146 33.65 39.37 37.16
N ALA A 147 32.78 38.35 37.15
CA ALA A 147 31.94 37.98 38.27
C ALA A 147 32.79 37.56 39.49
N ASN A 148 33.85 36.78 39.28
CA ASN A 148 34.72 36.34 40.36
C ASN A 148 35.48 37.52 41.00
N GLN A 149 35.90 38.51 40.21
CA GLN A 149 36.45 39.77 40.74
C GLN A 149 35.44 40.57 41.56
N ARG A 150 34.18 40.62 41.12
CA ARG A 150 33.12 41.28 41.91
C ARG A 150 32.86 40.55 43.23
N ILE A 151 32.77 39.22 43.22
CA ILE A 151 32.57 38.43 44.44
C ILE A 151 33.76 38.64 45.40
N ALA A 152 34.99 38.68 44.90
CA ALA A 152 36.17 39.00 45.71
C ALA A 152 36.09 40.40 46.35
N GLN A 153 35.70 41.44 45.60
CA GLN A 153 35.51 42.79 46.15
C GLN A 153 34.33 42.88 47.13
N GLN A 154 33.21 42.21 46.83
CA GLN A 154 32.02 42.22 47.65
C GLN A 154 32.25 41.46 48.97
N SER A 155 32.99 40.34 48.93
CA SER A 155 33.38 39.59 50.13
C SER A 155 34.27 40.42 51.07
N ALA A 156 35.18 41.24 50.53
CA ALA A 156 36.00 42.16 51.33
C ALA A 156 35.16 43.25 52.01
N GLN A 157 34.15 43.81 51.32
CA GLN A 157 33.21 44.77 51.92
C GLN A 157 32.25 44.11 52.92
N GLN A 158 31.82 42.88 52.66
CA GLN A 158 30.86 42.18 53.53
C GLN A 158 31.52 41.66 54.81
N GLN A 159 32.83 41.38 54.82
CA GLN A 159 33.58 41.13 56.05
C GLN A 159 33.69 42.36 56.97
N GLN A 160 33.66 43.58 56.41
CA GLN A 160 33.57 44.80 57.22
C GLN A 160 32.15 45.06 57.75
N ALA A 161 31.10 44.62 57.05
CA ALA A 161 29.72 44.71 57.53
C ALA A 161 29.34 43.59 58.52
N ALA A 162 29.91 42.39 58.38
CA ALA A 162 29.63 41.24 59.25
C ALA A 162 30.17 41.41 60.69
N ASN A 163 31.21 42.23 60.89
CA ASN A 163 31.74 42.51 62.23
C ASN A 163 30.84 43.45 63.07
N GLN A 164 29.82 44.07 62.48
CA GLN A 164 28.85 44.92 63.19
C GLN A 164 27.49 44.25 63.44
N ASN A 165 27.11 43.22 62.67
CA ASN A 165 25.78 42.60 62.75
C ASN A 165 25.74 41.24 63.47
N ALA A 166 26.84 40.80 64.10
CA ALA A 166 26.91 39.55 64.85
C ALA A 166 26.15 39.56 66.19
N ALA A 167 25.50 40.66 66.59
CA ALA A 167 24.82 40.79 67.88
C ALA A 167 23.28 40.68 67.87
N THR A 168 22.60 40.44 66.74
CA THR A 168 21.11 40.62 66.72
C THR A 168 20.25 39.57 66.00
N GLN A 169 20.78 38.49 65.42
CA GLN A 169 19.92 37.56 64.66
C GLN A 169 20.17 36.09 65.05
N GLN A 170 19.78 35.77 66.28
CA GLN A 170 19.68 34.42 66.83
C GLN A 170 18.22 33.91 66.94
N ALA A 171 17.27 34.52 66.23
CA ALA A 171 15.85 34.15 66.32
C ALA A 171 15.11 34.23 64.98
N ALA A 172 15.36 33.28 64.07
CA ALA A 172 14.40 32.87 63.01
C ALA A 172 14.95 31.65 62.24
N ILE A 173 15.16 30.54 62.96
CA ILE A 173 15.52 29.25 62.37
C ILE A 173 14.40 28.27 62.74
N ALA A 174 13.24 28.41 62.13
CA ALA A 174 12.20 27.39 62.16
C ALA A 174 11.23 27.60 60.99
N GLN A 175 10.97 26.52 60.24
CA GLN A 175 10.05 26.38 59.11
C GLN A 175 10.63 26.75 57.74
N ASN A 176 11.31 25.79 57.10
CA ASN A 176 10.69 25.09 55.96
C ASN A 176 11.58 23.91 55.55
N SER A 177 11.26 22.72 56.06
CA SER A 177 11.83 21.46 55.61
C SER A 177 10.80 20.76 54.73
N GLN A 178 11.28 20.14 53.64
CA GLN A 178 10.64 19.12 52.79
C GLN A 178 10.17 19.58 51.40
N ALA A 179 11.00 19.26 50.40
CA ALA A 179 10.55 18.92 49.06
C ALA A 179 11.39 17.73 48.56
N PRO A 180 10.78 16.71 47.93
CA PRO A 180 11.43 15.46 47.55
C PRO A 180 12.42 15.63 46.39
N ALA A 181 13.46 14.79 46.40
CA ALA A 181 14.44 14.65 45.33
C ALA A 181 13.76 14.19 44.03
N ALA A 182 13.59 15.12 43.09
CA ALA A 182 13.29 14.79 41.71
C ALA A 182 14.56 14.25 41.06
N GLN A 183 14.50 12.99 40.64
CA GLN A 183 15.47 12.35 39.75
C GLN A 183 15.62 13.21 38.49
N PRO A 184 16.83 13.30 37.89
CA PRO A 184 17.00 14.03 36.64
C PRO A 184 16.14 13.38 35.55
N ALA A 185 15.04 14.05 35.20
CA ALA A 185 14.20 13.68 34.08
C ALA A 185 15.04 13.75 32.81
N GLN A 186 15.43 12.57 32.30
CA GLN A 186 15.96 12.48 30.95
C GLN A 186 14.83 12.99 30.03
N GLN A 187 15.09 14.08 29.31
CA GLN A 187 14.09 14.86 28.59
C GLN A 187 13.28 13.97 27.64
N GLU A 188 12.09 13.56 28.07
CA GLU A 188 11.11 12.88 27.24
C GLU A 188 10.51 13.92 26.29
N GLN A 189 10.66 13.68 24.99
CA GLN A 189 10.16 14.52 23.93
C GLN A 189 8.78 13.99 23.52
N GLN A 190 7.83 14.90 23.32
CA GLN A 190 6.47 14.53 22.96
C GLN A 190 6.18 14.90 21.51
N ILE A 191 5.53 13.98 20.80
CA ILE A 191 5.00 14.20 19.45
C ILE A 191 3.50 13.88 19.41
N SER A 192 2.77 14.60 18.58
CA SER A 192 1.36 14.31 18.29
C SER A 192 1.15 14.36 16.78
N GLY A 193 0.47 13.35 16.23
CA GLY A 193 0.29 13.23 14.79
C GLY A 193 -0.67 12.10 14.41
N ASP A 194 -0.70 11.78 13.14
CA ASP A 194 -1.46 10.67 12.58
C ASP A 194 -0.55 9.46 12.35
N VAL A 195 -1.07 8.26 12.62
CA VAL A 195 -0.34 7.01 12.41
C VAL A 195 -0.35 6.67 10.92
N LEU A 196 0.83 6.54 10.31
CA LEU A 196 0.94 6.07 8.93
C LEU A 196 1.04 4.54 8.85
N SER A 197 1.78 3.95 9.79
CA SER A 197 1.90 2.50 9.91
C SER A 197 2.31 2.13 11.33
N ALA A 198 1.78 1.01 11.82
CA ALA A 198 2.04 0.52 13.15
C ALA A 198 2.39 -0.97 13.12
N SER A 199 3.42 -1.35 13.85
CA SER A 199 3.89 -2.72 14.01
C SER A 199 4.29 -2.98 15.47
N ALA A 200 4.62 -4.22 15.80
CA ALA A 200 5.02 -4.58 17.16
C ALA A 200 6.31 -3.88 17.63
N GLN A 201 7.21 -3.52 16.70
CA GLN A 201 8.52 -2.92 17.03
C GLN A 201 8.67 -1.48 16.55
N GLU A 202 7.78 -1.00 15.67
CA GLU A 202 7.96 0.29 15.00
C GLU A 202 6.62 0.98 14.78
N LEU A 203 6.59 2.27 15.06
CA LEU A 203 5.45 3.14 14.81
C LEU A 203 5.91 4.31 13.95
N LEU A 204 5.27 4.51 12.80
CA LEU A 204 5.54 5.66 11.94
C LEU A 204 4.44 6.70 12.09
N VAL A 205 4.83 7.91 12.51
CA VAL A 205 3.93 9.02 12.79
C VAL A 205 4.19 10.14 11.79
N SER A 206 3.13 10.64 11.17
CA SER A 206 3.15 11.89 10.40
C SER A 206 2.60 13.05 11.22
N GLN A 207 3.34 14.14 11.24
CA GLN A 207 2.89 15.41 11.81
C GLN A 207 2.73 16.42 10.66
N ALA A 208 1.67 17.24 10.71
CA ALA A 208 1.33 18.14 9.62
C ALA A 208 2.48 19.13 9.34
N GLY A 209 3.16 18.95 8.20
CA GLY A 209 4.26 19.81 7.76
C GLY A 209 5.66 19.40 8.24
N GLU A 210 5.79 18.30 8.99
CA GLU A 210 7.09 17.76 9.46
C GLU A 210 7.40 16.40 8.81
N PRO A 211 8.70 16.04 8.70
CA PRO A 211 9.09 14.72 8.19
C PRO A 211 8.52 13.59 9.08
N GLN A 212 8.18 12.47 8.46
CA GLN A 212 7.69 11.28 9.15
C GLN A 212 8.69 10.82 10.24
N LEU A 213 8.21 10.64 11.46
CA LEU A 213 9.01 10.15 12.58
C LEU A 213 8.81 8.64 12.76
N ARG A 214 9.90 7.88 12.67
CA ARG A 214 9.91 6.43 12.97
C ARG A 214 10.32 6.23 14.42
N LEU A 215 9.37 5.81 15.25
CA LEU A 215 9.55 5.52 16.67
C LEU A 215 9.79 4.02 16.85
N LYS A 216 10.84 3.66 17.60
CA LYS A 216 11.02 2.26 18.04
C LYS A 216 10.17 1.95 19.25
N VAL A 217 9.46 0.84 19.20
CA VAL A 217 8.62 0.30 20.26
C VAL A 217 9.37 -0.86 20.91
N GLY A 218 9.61 -0.75 22.20
CA GLY A 218 10.33 -1.75 23.00
C GLY A 218 9.42 -2.39 24.04
N PRO A 219 9.91 -3.41 24.75
CA PRO A 219 9.15 -4.10 25.80
C PRO A 219 8.81 -3.19 27.00
N SER A 220 9.52 -2.07 27.16
CA SER A 220 9.25 -1.06 28.18
C SER A 220 8.30 0.05 27.71
N THR A 221 7.84 0.02 26.46
CA THR A 221 6.93 1.05 25.92
C THR A 221 5.51 0.78 26.42
N GLN A 222 4.92 1.78 27.08
CA GLN A 222 3.53 1.70 27.52
C GLN A 222 2.60 2.15 26.38
N VAL A 223 1.78 1.23 25.86
CA VAL A 223 0.85 1.51 24.76
C VAL A 223 -0.59 1.46 25.26
N GLN A 224 -1.34 2.50 24.93
CA GLN A 224 -2.77 2.60 25.19
C GLN A 224 -3.52 2.96 23.90
N VAL A 225 -4.64 2.30 23.65
CA VAL A 225 -5.58 2.59 22.57
C VAL A 225 -6.93 2.89 23.21
N ASP A 226 -7.48 4.07 22.97
CA ASP A 226 -8.75 4.54 23.53
C ASP A 226 -8.83 4.40 25.07
N GLY A 227 -7.70 4.68 25.75
CA GLY A 227 -7.56 4.58 27.20
C GLY A 227 -7.42 3.16 27.76
N ARG A 228 -7.30 2.13 26.92
CA ARG A 228 -7.08 0.73 27.33
C ARG A 228 -5.67 0.28 26.98
N ALA A 229 -5.05 -0.51 27.85
CA ALA A 229 -3.76 -1.12 27.57
C ALA A 229 -3.86 -2.02 26.32
N ALA A 230 -2.99 -1.79 25.34
CA ALA A 230 -2.98 -2.47 24.05
C ALA A 230 -1.54 -2.67 23.57
N SER A 231 -1.34 -3.30 22.42
CA SER A 231 -0.04 -3.39 21.77
C SER A 231 0.08 -2.36 20.63
N ALA A 232 1.30 -2.05 20.21
CA ALA A 232 1.51 -1.15 19.07
C ALA A 232 0.94 -1.70 17.76
N ALA A 233 0.81 -3.02 17.62
CA ALA A 233 0.19 -3.65 16.46
C ALA A 233 -1.34 -3.47 16.40
N ASP A 234 -1.98 -3.11 17.52
CA ASP A 234 -3.43 -2.86 17.58
C ASP A 234 -3.80 -1.43 17.17
N ILE A 235 -2.80 -0.56 16.95
CA ILE A 235 -3.01 0.83 16.55
C ILE A 235 -3.38 0.86 15.07
N GLN A 236 -4.52 1.46 14.74
CA GLN A 236 -4.97 1.58 13.36
C GLN A 236 -4.23 2.70 12.62
N GLU A 237 -3.98 2.47 11.33
CA GLU A 237 -3.50 3.50 10.40
C GLU A 237 -4.56 4.62 10.30
N GLY A 238 -4.12 5.88 10.34
CA GLY A 238 -4.97 7.06 10.41
C GLY A 238 -5.51 7.41 11.80
N ALA A 239 -5.22 6.61 12.83
CA ALA A 239 -5.52 6.98 14.22
C ALA A 239 -4.68 8.18 14.64
N GLN A 240 -5.23 9.00 15.54
CA GLN A 240 -4.49 10.11 16.14
C GLN A 240 -3.66 9.57 17.31
N VAL A 241 -2.37 9.89 17.34
CA VAL A 241 -1.45 9.38 18.35
C VAL A 241 -0.72 10.52 19.04
N ARG A 242 -0.55 10.37 20.35
CA ARG A 242 0.30 11.18 21.20
C ARG A 242 1.36 10.26 21.80
N ALA A 243 2.60 10.40 21.34
CA ALA A 243 3.71 9.59 21.77
C ALA A 243 4.75 10.42 22.53
N SER A 244 5.25 9.88 23.64
CA SER A 244 6.44 10.36 24.32
C SER A 244 7.59 9.43 23.97
N TYR A 245 8.70 10.00 23.53
CA TYR A 245 9.89 9.26 23.12
C TYR A 245 11.14 9.88 23.70
N ARG A 246 12.20 9.09 23.70
CA ARG A 246 13.52 9.48 24.14
C ARG A 246 14.50 9.14 23.04
N THR A 247 15.33 10.11 22.69
CA THR A 247 16.41 9.87 21.74
C THR A 247 17.56 9.20 22.49
N ASP A 248 17.91 7.99 22.11
CA ASP A 248 19.08 7.33 22.69
C ASP A 248 20.35 8.04 22.18
N ALA A 249 21.21 8.47 23.11
CA ALA A 249 22.42 9.22 22.75
C ALA A 249 23.48 8.36 22.03
N SER A 250 23.36 7.03 22.07
CA SER A 250 24.30 6.10 21.46
C SER A 250 23.88 5.73 20.03
N SER A 251 22.59 5.52 19.77
CA SER A 251 22.07 5.16 18.43
C SER A 251 21.49 6.33 17.65
N GLY A 252 21.10 7.42 18.32
CA GLY A 252 20.36 8.53 17.71
C GLY A 252 18.92 8.16 17.31
N GLU A 253 18.46 6.95 17.62
CA GLU A 253 17.11 6.51 17.27
C GLU A 253 16.10 6.95 18.36
N PRO A 254 14.91 7.44 17.99
CA PRO A 254 13.89 7.81 18.95
C PRO A 254 13.15 6.55 19.44
N GLN A 255 13.31 6.25 20.73
CA GLN A 255 12.67 5.13 21.42
C GLN A 255 11.39 5.60 22.12
N ALA A 256 10.25 5.02 21.80
CA ALA A 256 8.98 5.32 22.45
C ALA A 256 8.98 4.86 23.91
N VAL A 257 8.55 5.74 24.81
CA VAL A 257 8.31 5.45 26.23
C VAL A 257 6.83 5.24 26.48
N ARG A 258 5.99 6.11 25.90
CA ARG A 258 4.54 6.04 26.04
C ARG A 258 3.86 6.36 24.72
N ILE A 259 2.85 5.59 24.36
CA ILE A 259 2.05 5.78 23.15
C ILE A 259 0.58 5.77 23.57
N ASP A 260 -0.12 6.84 23.26
CA ASP A 260 -1.56 6.97 23.47
C ASP A 260 -2.22 7.22 22.12
N ALA A 261 -2.94 6.23 21.61
CA ALA A 261 -3.64 6.28 20.34
C ALA A 261 -5.15 6.42 20.58
N THR A 262 -5.77 7.30 19.82
CA THR A 262 -7.22 7.49 19.77
C THR A 262 -7.70 7.10 18.38
N SER A 263 -8.54 6.08 18.31
CA SER A 263 -9.14 5.64 17.05
C SER A 263 -10.01 6.78 16.51
N ARG A 264 -9.85 7.15 15.23
CA ARG A 264 -10.80 8.07 14.62
C ARG A 264 -12.13 7.32 14.49
N ALA A 265 -13.14 7.73 15.26
CA ALA A 265 -14.51 7.32 14.99
C ALA A 265 -14.83 7.71 13.54
N GLN A 266 -14.96 6.71 12.69
CA GLN A 266 -15.41 6.86 11.32
C GLN A 266 -16.75 7.63 11.38
N PRO A 267 -16.89 8.79 10.72
CA PRO A 267 -18.18 9.45 10.64
C PRO A 267 -19.16 8.43 10.07
N ALA A 268 -20.23 8.14 10.81
CA ALA A 268 -21.31 7.32 10.30
C ALA A 268 -21.72 7.87 8.94
N ALA A 269 -21.68 7.02 7.92
CA ALA A 269 -22.15 7.37 6.59
C ALA A 269 -23.57 7.99 6.73
N PRO A 270 -23.88 9.11 6.05
CA PRO A 270 -25.24 9.62 6.05
C PRO A 270 -26.17 8.51 5.56
N ALA A 271 -27.21 8.22 6.35
CA ALA A 271 -28.24 7.27 5.98
C ALA A 271 -28.73 7.61 4.56
N PRO A 272 -28.89 6.62 3.65
CA PRO A 272 -29.58 6.88 2.40
C PRO A 272 -30.95 7.46 2.75
N ALA A 273 -31.30 8.58 2.10
CA ALA A 273 -32.62 9.16 2.21
C ALA A 273 -33.65 8.10 1.79
N GLU A 274 -34.29 7.46 2.76
CA GLU A 274 -35.52 6.71 2.54
C GLU A 274 -36.54 7.70 2.04
N SER A 275 -36.63 7.71 0.72
CA SER A 275 -37.62 8.42 -0.07
C SER A 275 -38.98 7.96 0.43
N GLY A 276 -39.82 8.93 0.77
CA GLY A 276 -41.14 8.67 1.32
C GLY A 276 -41.95 7.79 0.39
N GLU A 277 -42.46 6.69 0.94
CA GLU A 277 -43.58 5.97 0.36
C GLU A 277 -44.69 5.92 1.40
N SER A 278 -45.62 6.87 1.24
CA SER A 278 -46.86 6.94 1.99
C SER A 278 -47.69 5.68 1.76
N SER A 279 -47.89 4.88 2.80
CA SER A 279 -48.99 3.91 2.82
C SER A 279 -50.22 4.58 3.44
N PRO A 280 -51.32 4.77 2.69
CA PRO A 280 -52.55 5.36 3.19
C PRO A 280 -53.29 4.38 4.11
N GLY A 281 -53.85 4.92 5.18
CA GLY A 281 -54.65 4.19 6.16
C GLY A 281 -55.94 3.61 5.56
N VAL A 282 -56.30 2.43 6.04
CA VAL A 282 -57.62 1.82 5.90
C VAL A 282 -58.29 1.85 7.28
N PRO A 283 -59.35 2.64 7.49
CA PRO A 283 -60.24 2.44 8.63
C PRO A 283 -61.25 1.32 8.33
N ARG A 284 -61.51 0.48 9.33
CA ARG A 284 -62.71 -0.36 9.43
C ARG A 284 -63.72 0.31 10.33
#